data_AF-A0A8G1RGE8-F1
#
_entry.id   AF-A0A8G1RGE8-F1
#
_cell.length_a   1.000
_cell.length_b   1.000
_cell.length_c   1.000
_cell.angle_alpha   90.00
_cell.angle_beta   90.00
_cell.angle_gamma   90.00
#
_symmetry.space_group_name_H-M   'P 1'
#
loop_
_entity.id
_entity.type
_entity.pdbx_description
1 polymer ?
#
loop_
_entity_poly.entity_id
_entity_poly.type
_entity_poly.pdbx_seq_one_letter_code
_entity_poly.pdbx_strand_id
1 'polypeptide(L)'
;MAKSGRASVIKRNRANLRATVFGPAVDARTERLSAKLQELAAQPKPNEGNSKMEKDSTRSDMDVDQKPRDTHGRSKKSGRIQKNKKNRSSIVFRPHPSKAKRMSKKK
;
A
#
# COMPACT_ATOMS: atom_id res chain seq x y z
N MET A 1 -0.37 30.69 9.38
CA MET A 1 -1.10 29.67 8.61
C MET A 1 -0.44 28.31 8.84
N ALA A 2 -1.16 27.32 9.38
CA ALA A 2 -0.59 26.00 9.62
C ALA A 2 -0.26 25.28 8.29
N LYS A 3 0.83 24.50 8.26
CA LYS A 3 1.16 23.69 7.09
C LYS A 3 0.20 22.50 6.99
N SER A 4 -0.26 22.19 5.77
CA SER A 4 -1.14 21.04 5.53
C SER A 4 -0.40 19.72 5.73
N GLY A 5 -1.14 18.64 6.01
CA GLY A 5 -0.55 17.29 6.11
C GLY A 5 0.14 16.79 4.83
N ARG A 6 -0.12 17.43 3.68
CA ARG A 6 0.52 17.14 2.39
C ARG A 6 1.76 18.01 2.12
N ALA A 7 2.06 18.97 2.99
CA ALA A 7 3.24 19.82 2.85
C ALA A 7 4.51 18.96 2.81
N SER A 8 5.38 19.24 1.85
CA SER A 8 6.59 18.45 1.59
C SER A 8 7.52 18.39 2.81
N VAL A 9 7.61 19.49 3.56
CA VAL A 9 8.39 19.57 4.81
C VAL A 9 7.87 18.59 5.86
N ILE A 10 6.56 18.58 6.11
CA ILE A 10 5.95 17.66 7.09
C ILE A 10 6.18 16.21 6.69
N LYS A 11 6.04 15.88 5.40
CA LYS A 11 6.27 14.52 4.89
C LYS A 11 7.72 14.05 5.09
N ARG A 12 8.70 14.89 4.76
CA ARG A 12 10.13 14.54 4.93
C ARG A 12 10.47 14.31 6.40
N ASN A 13 10.01 15.19 7.29
CA ASN A 13 10.27 15.03 8.72
C ASN A 13 9.64 13.75 9.28
N ARG A 14 8.39 13.42 8.89
CA ARG A 14 7.74 12.17 9.28
C ARG A 14 8.46 10.93 8.75
N ALA A 15 8.99 10.99 7.52
CA ALA A 15 9.79 9.89 6.96
C ALA A 15 11.08 9.68 7.77
N ASN A 16 11.77 10.77 8.13
CA ASN A 16 12.98 10.70 8.93
C ASN A 16 12.71 10.11 10.32
N LEU A 17 11.67 10.60 11.01
CA LEU A 17 11.27 10.05 12.33
C LEU A 17 10.91 8.57 12.26
N ARG A 18 10.28 8.13 11.15
CA ARG A 18 10.02 6.70 10.92
C ARG A 18 11.30 5.92 10.72
N ALA A 19 12.26 6.42 9.95
CA ALA A 19 13.51 5.71 9.70
C ALA A 19 14.37 5.58 10.96
N THR A 20 14.43 6.62 11.80
CA THR A 20 15.38 6.65 12.93
C THR A 20 14.78 6.19 14.25
N VAL A 21 13.53 6.55 14.54
CA VAL A 21 12.92 6.31 15.86
C VAL A 21 11.89 5.20 15.78
N PHE A 22 10.88 5.36 14.92
CA PHE A 22 9.71 4.49 14.99
C PHE A 22 9.89 3.15 14.26
N GLY A 23 10.70 3.08 13.22
CA GLY A 23 11.01 1.85 12.48
C GLY A 23 11.72 0.85 13.38
N PRO A 24 12.93 1.17 13.88
CA PRO A 24 13.67 0.26 14.75
C PRO A 24 12.90 -0.17 16.00
N ALA A 25 12.10 0.73 16.58
CA ALA A 25 11.27 0.40 17.75
C ALA A 25 10.15 -0.60 17.42
N VAL A 26 9.55 -0.50 16.24
CA VAL A 26 8.52 -1.45 15.77
C VAL A 26 9.17 -2.78 15.40
N ASP A 27 10.32 -2.77 14.73
CA ASP A 27 11.06 -3.98 14.36
C ASP A 27 11.50 -4.77 15.61
N ALA A 28 12.06 -4.11 16.62
CA ALA A 28 12.40 -4.76 17.89
C ALA A 28 11.15 -5.35 18.60
N ARG A 29 9.98 -4.75 18.43
CA ARG A 29 8.72 -5.28 18.99
C ARG A 29 8.26 -6.52 18.22
N THR A 30 8.34 -6.52 16.91
CA THR A 30 7.95 -7.68 16.09
C THR A 30 8.89 -8.86 16.35
N GLU A 31 10.20 -8.62 16.46
CA GLU A 31 11.19 -9.62 16.85
C GLU A 31 10.83 -10.27 18.19
N ARG A 32 10.60 -9.47 19.24
CA ARG A 32 10.21 -9.99 20.57
C ARG A 32 8.94 -10.82 20.54
N LEU A 33 7.91 -10.37 19.81
CA LEU A 33 6.66 -11.10 19.69
C LEU A 33 6.86 -12.41 18.92
N SER A 34 7.65 -12.39 17.84
CA SER A 34 7.95 -13.59 17.06
C SER A 34 8.72 -14.63 17.87
N ALA A 35 9.70 -14.21 18.68
CA ALA A 35 10.44 -15.09 19.58
C ALA A 35 9.52 -15.74 20.62
N LYS A 36 8.61 -14.96 21.23
CA LYS A 36 7.62 -15.49 22.17
C LYS A 36 6.66 -16.50 21.52
N LEU A 37 6.27 -16.26 20.27
CA LEU A 37 5.41 -17.20 19.55
C LEU A 37 6.13 -18.51 19.21
N GLN A 38 7.43 -18.44 18.86
CA GLN A 38 8.25 -19.62 18.63
C GLN A 38 8.46 -20.42 19.92
N GLU A 39 8.71 -19.75 21.04
CA GLU A 39 8.80 -20.38 22.36
C GLU A 39 7.51 -21.14 22.69
N LEU A 40 6.35 -20.51 22.50
CA LEU A 40 5.04 -21.15 22.72
C LEU A 40 4.79 -22.33 21.79
N ALA A 41 5.24 -22.25 20.53
CA ALA A 41 5.09 -23.36 19.58
C ALA A 41 6.02 -24.53 19.89
N ALA A 42 7.18 -24.27 20.49
CA ALA A 42 8.14 -25.29 20.90
C ALA A 42 7.75 -26.01 22.20
N GLN A 43 6.83 -25.43 22.98
CA GLN A 43 6.29 -26.11 24.15
C GLN A 43 5.65 -27.44 23.72
N PRO A 44 5.98 -28.56 24.40
CA PRO A 44 5.34 -29.82 24.11
C PRO A 44 3.83 -29.66 24.27
N LYS A 45 3.08 -30.19 23.30
CA LYS A 45 1.62 -30.20 23.40
C LYS A 45 1.27 -30.82 24.75
N PRO A 46 0.49 -30.14 25.62
CA PRO A 46 0.10 -30.72 26.89
C PRO A 46 -0.55 -32.06 26.61
N ASN A 47 -0.07 -33.10 27.27
CA ASN A 47 -0.58 -34.45 27.13
C ASN A 47 -2.05 -34.40 27.54
N GLU A 48 -2.98 -34.62 26.60
CA GLU A 48 -4.42 -34.56 26.82
C GLU A 48 -4.85 -35.78 27.68
N GLY A 49 -4.47 -35.77 28.95
CA GLY A 49 -5.15 -36.50 29.99
C GLY A 49 -6.37 -35.70 30.43
N ASN A 50 -7.50 -35.90 29.74
CA ASN A 50 -8.84 -35.54 30.21
C ASN A 50 -9.08 -34.06 30.59
N SER A 51 -9.11 -33.16 29.62
CA SER A 51 -10.00 -31.98 29.72
C SER A 51 -10.37 -31.48 28.32
N LYS A 52 -11.32 -32.18 27.72
CA LYS A 52 -12.12 -31.71 26.59
C LYS A 52 -12.96 -30.51 27.06
N MET A 53 -12.35 -29.36 27.24
CA MET A 53 -13.07 -28.09 27.40
C MET A 53 -13.14 -27.45 26.01
N GLU A 54 -14.29 -27.69 25.38
CA GLU A 54 -14.92 -26.86 24.34
C GLU A 54 -14.09 -25.63 23.92
N LYS A 55 -13.39 -25.75 22.79
CA LYS A 55 -13.04 -24.59 21.99
C LYS A 55 -13.89 -24.70 20.74
N ASP A 56 -15.03 -24.01 20.79
CA ASP A 56 -16.01 -23.80 19.74
C ASP A 56 -15.40 -24.04 18.35
N SER A 57 -15.67 -25.23 17.83
CA SER A 57 -15.49 -25.53 16.42
C SER A 57 -16.68 -24.96 15.65
N THR A 58 -16.86 -23.64 15.70
CA THR A 58 -17.48 -22.93 14.58
C THR A 58 -16.41 -22.81 13.50
N ARG A 59 -16.13 -23.95 12.86
CA ARG A 59 -15.62 -24.00 11.50
C ARG A 59 -16.65 -23.28 10.63
N SER A 60 -16.54 -21.96 10.58
CA SER A 60 -17.05 -21.22 9.43
C SER A 60 -16.21 -21.71 8.25
N ASP A 61 -16.81 -22.63 7.51
CA ASP A 61 -16.50 -22.88 6.11
C ASP A 61 -16.65 -21.55 5.38
N MET A 62 -15.62 -20.71 5.46
CA MET A 62 -15.52 -19.48 4.72
C MET A 62 -15.07 -19.87 3.33
N ASP A 63 -16.04 -20.28 2.53
CA ASP A 63 -15.95 -20.40 1.08
C ASP A 63 -15.19 -19.17 0.56
N VAL A 64 -14.00 -19.41 0.00
CA VAL A 64 -13.08 -18.37 -0.47
C VAL A 64 -13.68 -17.84 -1.77
N ASP A 65 -14.58 -16.88 -1.61
CA ASP A 65 -15.30 -16.25 -2.69
C ASP A 65 -14.31 -15.58 -3.65
N GLN A 66 -14.27 -16.14 -4.86
CA GLN A 66 -13.96 -15.55 -6.16
C GLN A 66 -12.74 -14.62 -6.26
N LYS A 67 -11.78 -15.09 -7.06
CA LYS A 67 -10.70 -14.31 -7.70
C LYS A 67 -11.21 -12.91 -8.10
N PRO A 68 -10.53 -11.81 -7.73
CA PRO A 68 -10.95 -10.48 -8.18
C PRO A 68 -10.90 -10.47 -9.71
N ARG A 69 -12.06 -10.37 -10.36
CA ARG A 69 -12.13 -10.06 -11.77
C ARG A 69 -11.50 -8.68 -11.95
N ASP A 70 -10.50 -8.61 -12.82
CA ASP A 70 -9.79 -7.38 -13.16
C ASP A 70 -10.79 -6.27 -13.48
N THR A 71 -10.97 -5.33 -12.54
CA THR A 71 -11.72 -4.10 -12.79
C THR A 71 -10.82 -3.15 -13.56
N HIS A 72 -10.58 -3.46 -14.83
CA HIS A 72 -10.09 -2.47 -15.80
C HIS A 72 -11.21 -1.49 -16.15
N GLY A 73 -11.64 -0.71 -15.15
CA GLY A 73 -12.59 0.37 -15.28
C GLY A 73 -11.89 1.70 -15.00
N ARG A 74 -11.18 2.26 -15.98
CA ARG A 74 -10.78 3.67 -15.92
C ARG A 74 -12.06 4.51 -15.91
N SER A 75 -12.53 4.91 -14.72
CA SER A 75 -13.66 5.83 -14.62
C SER A 75 -13.26 7.16 -15.28
N LYS A 76 -13.76 7.38 -16.50
CA LYS A 76 -13.69 8.70 -17.10
C LYS A 76 -14.69 9.55 -16.32
N LYS A 77 -14.18 10.37 -15.39
CA LYS A 77 -14.99 11.39 -14.70
C LYS A 77 -15.83 12.15 -15.72
N SER A 78 -17.14 11.95 -15.70
CA SER A 78 -18.11 12.72 -16.45
C SER A 78 -18.03 14.18 -15.96
N GLY A 79 -17.98 15.13 -16.90
CA GLY A 79 -17.89 16.57 -16.61
C GLY A 79 -16.55 17.25 -16.92
N ARG A 80 -15.50 16.51 -17.34
CA ARG A 80 -14.26 17.15 -17.82
C ARG A 80 -14.36 17.46 -19.32
N ILE A 81 -14.62 18.72 -19.68
CA ILE A 81 -14.54 19.21 -21.07
C ILE A 81 -13.16 18.85 -21.63
N GLN A 82 -13.13 17.93 -22.61
CA GLN A 82 -11.90 17.54 -23.30
C GLN A 82 -11.67 18.47 -24.49
N LYS A 83 -10.60 19.27 -24.42
CA LYS A 83 -10.20 20.10 -25.56
C LYS A 83 -9.58 19.21 -26.64
N ASN A 84 -10.18 19.17 -27.82
CA ASN A 84 -9.62 18.49 -28.99
C ASN A 84 -8.31 19.18 -29.39
N LYS A 85 -7.19 18.47 -29.28
CA LYS A 85 -5.89 18.97 -29.73
C LYS A 85 -5.71 18.61 -31.20
N LYS A 86 -5.56 19.63 -32.07
CA LYS A 86 -5.17 19.43 -33.47
C LYS A 86 -3.72 18.97 -33.57
N ASN A 87 -3.41 18.14 -34.57
CA ASN A 87 -2.04 17.72 -34.88
C ASN A 87 -1.22 18.94 -35.33
N ARG A 88 -0.01 19.08 -34.79
CA ARG A 88 0.89 20.21 -35.14
C ARG A 88 1.56 19.92 -36.47
N SER A 89 1.61 20.92 -37.35
CA SER A 89 2.35 20.84 -38.63
C SER A 89 3.85 20.64 -38.39
N SER A 90 4.47 19.76 -39.18
CA SER A 90 5.88 19.37 -39.07
C SER A 90 6.88 20.40 -39.63
N ILE A 91 6.37 21.48 -40.22
CA ILE A 91 7.16 22.56 -40.83
C ILE A 91 7.81 23.50 -39.79
N VAL A 92 7.36 23.46 -38.53
CA VAL A 92 7.92 24.30 -37.47
C VAL A 92 9.04 23.56 -36.74
N PHE A 93 10.10 24.30 -36.36
CA PHE A 93 11.25 23.79 -35.62
C PHE A 93 10.87 22.83 -34.48
N ARG A 94 11.60 21.71 -34.41
CA ARG A 94 11.40 20.70 -33.37
C ARG A 94 11.55 21.33 -31.98
N PRO A 95 10.65 21.05 -31.03
CA PRO A 95 10.71 21.64 -29.70
C PRO A 95 11.98 21.20 -28.98
N HIS A 96 12.62 22.14 -28.28
CA HIS A 96 13.82 21.90 -27.49
C HIS A 96 13.64 20.69 -26.55
N PRO A 97 14.64 19.79 -26.40
CA PRO A 97 14.51 18.49 -25.74
C PRO A 97 14.00 18.56 -24.29
N SER A 98 14.28 19.66 -23.59
CA SER A 98 13.77 19.93 -22.24
C SER A 98 12.24 20.09 -22.19
N LYS A 99 11.60 20.56 -23.26
CA LYS A 99 10.13 20.73 -23.36
C LYS A 99 9.43 19.52 -23.97
N ALA A 100 10.12 18.70 -24.77
CA ALA A 100 9.57 17.48 -25.38
C ALA A 100 9.24 16.39 -24.34
N LYS A 101 10.10 16.18 -23.33
CA LYS A 101 9.87 15.19 -22.25
C LYS A 101 8.69 15.54 -21.33
N ARG A 102 8.26 16.80 -21.29
CA ARG A 102 7.07 17.22 -20.54
C ARG A 102 5.76 16.83 -21.24
N MET A 103 5.78 16.66 -22.56
CA MET A 103 4.58 16.37 -23.36
C MET A 103 4.30 14.85 -23.46
N SER A 104 5.33 14.00 -23.42
CA SER A 104 5.18 12.54 -23.53
C SER A 104 4.65 11.84 -22.27
N LYS A 105 4.67 12.51 -21.10
CA LYS A 105 4.15 11.96 -19.83
C LYS A 105 2.66 12.25 -19.58
N LYS A 106 1.94 12.81 -20.55
CA LYS A 106 0.47 12.96 -20.53
C LYS A 106 -0.15 12.01 -21.56
N LYS A 107 -0.20 10.73 -21.23
CA LYS A 107 -1.08 9.71 -21.83
C LYS A 107 -1.70 8.90 -20.69
#